data_AF-A0AAE1TV99-F1
#
_entry.id   AF-A0AAE1TV99-F1
#
_cell.length_a   1.000
_cell.length_b   1.000
_cell.length_c   1.000
_cell.angle_alpha   90.00
_cell.angle_beta   90.00
_cell.angle_gamma   90.00
#
_symmetry.space_group_name_H-M   'P 1'
#
loop_
_entity.id
_entity.type
_entity.pdbx_description
1 polymer ?
#
loop_
_entity_poly.entity_id
_entity_poly.type
_entity_poly.pdbx_seq_one_letter_code
_entity_poly.pdbx_strand_id
1 'polypeptide(L)'
;MFRRATLLIPQNVGSDQVRGMATLKAIAMRLKSVKNIQKITQSMKMVSAAKFNRAERQLKVARPYGAGAVEFYEKANVQPLEDKPQQLIIACSSDRGLCGAVHSNICKHIKALLADDSSNAAILCIGDKSRAQLARLVLLLSSV
;
A
#
# COMPACT_ATOMS: atom_id res chain seq x y z
N MET A 1 38.94 68.27 -40.78
CA MET A 1 39.21 67.04 -39.98
C MET A 1 37.87 66.46 -39.48
N PHE A 2 37.01 65.97 -40.37
CA PHE A 2 35.70 65.41 -40.02
C PHE A 2 35.79 63.87 -40.03
N ARG A 3 35.78 63.25 -38.85
CA ARG A 3 35.70 61.78 -38.71
C ARG A 3 34.25 61.33 -38.89
N ARG A 4 34.00 60.52 -39.92
CA ARG A 4 32.76 59.74 -40.10
C ARG A 4 32.57 58.83 -38.88
N ALA A 5 31.47 59.02 -38.16
CA ALA A 5 31.02 58.06 -37.15
C ALA A 5 30.25 56.92 -37.86
N THR A 6 30.77 55.70 -37.77
CA THR A 6 30.11 54.48 -38.26
C THR A 6 29.19 53.95 -37.16
N LEU A 7 27.89 53.96 -37.39
CA LEU A 7 26.91 53.27 -36.54
C LEU A 7 27.03 51.76 -36.78
N LEU A 8 27.57 51.03 -35.80
CA LEU A 8 27.52 49.57 -35.78
C LEU A 8 26.15 49.13 -35.27
N ILE A 9 25.31 48.67 -36.19
CA ILE A 9 24.05 48.00 -35.85
C ILE A 9 24.42 46.61 -35.29
N PRO A 10 23.92 46.22 -34.11
CA PRO A 10 24.14 44.87 -33.62
C PRO A 10 23.51 43.86 -34.59
N GLN A 11 24.33 43.00 -35.17
CA GLN A 11 23.87 41.83 -35.92
C GLN A 11 23.02 40.99 -34.96
N ASN A 12 21.77 40.74 -35.37
CA ASN A 12 20.83 39.90 -34.67
C ASN A 12 21.48 38.52 -34.45
N VAL A 13 21.87 38.21 -33.22
CA VAL A 13 22.37 36.89 -32.84
C VAL A 13 21.23 35.93 -33.11
N GLY A 14 21.36 35.13 -34.17
CA GLY A 14 20.40 34.12 -34.55
C GLY A 14 20.01 33.34 -33.31
N SER A 15 18.71 33.36 -33.00
CA SER A 15 18.14 32.49 -31.99
C SER A 15 18.44 31.05 -32.40
N ASP A 16 19.38 30.41 -31.72
CA ASP A 16 19.58 28.97 -31.79
C ASP A 16 18.23 28.33 -31.44
N GLN A 17 17.54 27.85 -32.48
CA GLN A 17 16.29 27.13 -32.34
C GLN A 17 16.63 25.75 -31.78
N VAL A 18 16.86 25.70 -30.46
CA VAL A 18 16.97 24.46 -29.70
C VAL A 18 15.74 23.64 -30.04
N ARG A 19 15.95 22.42 -30.55
CA ARG A 19 14.92 21.47 -31.02
C ARG A 19 13.95 21.08 -29.87
N GLY A 20 13.11 22.01 -29.43
CA GLY A 20 12.25 21.89 -28.24
C GLY A 20 10.93 21.16 -28.49
N MET A 21 10.58 20.86 -29.74
CA MET A 21 9.31 20.21 -30.09
C MET A 21 9.19 18.79 -29.49
N ALA A 22 10.27 18.01 -29.49
CA ALA A 22 10.29 16.66 -28.90
C ALA A 22 10.17 16.71 -27.36
N THR A 23 10.84 17.67 -26.72
CA THR A 23 10.86 17.84 -25.26
C THR A 23 9.53 18.39 -24.73
N LEU A 24 8.96 19.41 -25.39
CA LEU A 24 7.67 19.98 -25.01
C LEU A 24 6.52 18.98 -25.21
N LYS A 25 6.54 18.20 -26.28
CA LYS A 25 5.57 17.12 -26.50
C LYS A 25 5.66 16.04 -25.42
N ALA A 26 6.87 15.64 -25.00
CA ALA A 26 7.06 14.68 -23.92
C ALA A 26 6.52 15.18 -22.57
N ILE A 27 6.74 16.46 -22.25
CA ILE A 27 6.20 17.09 -21.04
C ILE A 27 4.66 17.15 -21.11
N ALA A 28 4.09 17.55 -22.24
CA ALA A 28 2.64 17.58 -22.44
C ALA A 28 2.01 16.18 -22.27
N MET A 29 2.66 15.12 -22.77
CA MET A 29 2.21 13.74 -22.58
C MET A 29 2.26 13.32 -21.09
N ARG A 30 3.33 13.66 -20.36
CA ARG A 30 3.42 13.40 -18.92
C ARG A 30 2.34 14.14 -18.14
N LEU A 31 2.08 15.41 -18.44
CA LEU A 31 1.01 16.18 -17.81
C LEU A 31 -0.37 15.54 -18.03
N LYS A 32 -0.64 15.04 -19.24
CA LYS A 32 -1.87 14.30 -19.53
C LYS A 32 -1.97 13.01 -18.71
N SER A 33 -0.89 12.26 -18.60
CA SER A 33 -0.83 11.03 -17.80
C SER A 33 -1.06 11.29 -16.31
N VAL A 34 -0.38 12.30 -15.73
CA VAL A 34 -0.53 12.68 -14.32
C VAL A 34 -1.97 13.14 -14.03
N LYS A 35 -2.57 13.95 -14.90
CA LYS A 35 -3.99 14.34 -14.78
C LYS A 35 -4.93 13.14 -14.81
N ASN A 36 -4.65 12.13 -15.64
CA ASN A 36 -5.44 10.90 -15.67
C ASN A 36 -5.28 10.08 -14.38
N ILE A 37 -4.05 9.89 -13.91
CA ILE A 37 -3.76 9.19 -12.64
C ILE A 37 -4.45 9.91 -11.46
N GLN A 38 -4.45 11.24 -11.44
CA GLN A 38 -5.13 12.06 -10.43
C GLN A 38 -6.65 11.79 -10.42
N LYS A 39 -7.30 11.77 -11.59
CA LYS A 39 -8.74 11.48 -11.71
C LYS A 39 -9.09 10.05 -11.27
N ILE A 40 -8.29 9.06 -11.67
CA ILE A 40 -8.47 7.66 -11.27
C ILE A 40 -8.32 7.55 -9.74
N THR A 41 -7.27 8.14 -9.18
CA THR A 41 -7.02 8.12 -7.73
C THR A 41 -8.14 8.81 -6.95
N GLN A 42 -8.65 9.95 -7.43
CA GLN A 42 -9.78 10.65 -6.80
C GLN A 42 -11.05 9.78 -6.80
N SER A 43 -11.31 9.09 -7.91
CA SER A 43 -12.44 8.17 -8.01
C SER A 43 -12.27 6.98 -7.06
N MET A 44 -11.07 6.37 -7.04
CA MET A 44 -10.74 5.28 -6.13
C MET A 44 -10.85 5.70 -4.66
N LYS A 45 -10.48 6.93 -4.30
CA LYS A 45 -10.66 7.47 -2.94
C LYS A 45 -12.14 7.42 -2.52
N MET A 46 -13.05 7.87 -3.38
CA MET A 46 -14.49 7.84 -3.09
C MET A 46 -15.04 6.41 -3.03
N VAL A 47 -14.61 5.53 -3.94
CA VAL A 47 -15.01 4.10 -3.92
C VAL A 47 -14.54 3.40 -2.65
N SER A 48 -13.29 3.61 -2.24
CA SER A 48 -12.74 3.03 -1.01
C SER A 48 -13.42 3.58 0.24
N ALA A 49 -13.72 4.88 0.28
CA ALA A 49 -14.47 5.48 1.39
C ALA A 49 -15.89 4.89 1.50
N ALA A 50 -16.58 4.72 0.37
CA ALA A 50 -17.91 4.09 0.36
C ALA A 50 -17.88 2.63 0.86
N LYS A 51 -16.86 1.85 0.44
CA LYS A 51 -16.66 0.47 0.92
C LYS A 51 -16.34 0.41 2.40
N PHE A 52 -15.48 1.31 2.90
CA PHE A 52 -15.16 1.42 4.32
C PHE A 52 -16.43 1.71 5.14
N ASN A 53 -17.20 2.72 4.74
CA ASN A 53 -18.44 3.08 5.42
C ASN A 53 -19.46 1.92 5.43
N ARG A 54 -19.54 1.13 4.34
CA ARG A 54 -20.38 -0.08 4.30
C ARG A 54 -19.90 -1.14 5.29
N ALA A 55 -18.60 -1.42 5.32
CA ALA A 55 -18.02 -2.39 6.26
C ALA A 55 -18.20 -1.93 7.71
N GLU A 56 -18.03 -0.65 7.99
CA GLU A 56 -18.21 -0.08 9.33
C GLU A 56 -19.66 -0.22 9.82
N ARG A 57 -20.65 0.02 8.94
CA ARG A 57 -22.07 -0.19 9.26
C ARG A 57 -22.38 -1.65 9.59
N GLN A 58 -21.84 -2.59 8.83
CA GLN A 58 -22.00 -4.03 9.10
C GLN A 58 -21.34 -4.41 10.43
N LEU A 59 -20.13 -3.89 10.70
CA LEU A 59 -19.41 -4.13 11.94
C LEU A 59 -20.16 -3.59 13.17
N LYS A 60 -20.79 -2.41 13.07
CA LYS A 60 -21.56 -1.82 14.18
C LYS A 60 -22.68 -2.73 14.67
N VAL A 61 -23.39 -3.40 13.77
CA VAL A 61 -24.46 -4.36 14.12
C VAL A 61 -23.87 -5.65 14.71
N ALA A 62 -22.68 -6.06 14.25
CA ALA A 62 -22.01 -7.27 14.73
C ALA A 62 -21.30 -7.10 16.08
N ARG A 63 -20.90 -5.88 16.47
CA ARG A 63 -20.19 -5.59 17.73
C ARG A 63 -20.82 -6.19 19.00
N PRO A 64 -22.13 -6.06 19.27
CA PRO A 64 -22.73 -6.60 20.50
C PRO A 64 -22.60 -8.13 20.60
N TYR A 65 -22.65 -8.85 19.48
CA TYR A 65 -22.47 -10.31 19.48
C TYR A 65 -21.06 -10.72 19.91
N GLY A 66 -20.04 -9.97 19.48
CA GLY A 66 -18.67 -10.20 19.91
C GLY A 66 -18.48 -9.96 21.40
N ALA A 67 -19.06 -8.87 21.93
CA ALA A 67 -18.98 -8.55 23.36
C ALA A 67 -19.67 -9.61 24.23
N GLY A 68 -20.87 -10.04 23.85
CA GLY A 68 -21.59 -11.09 24.59
C GLY A 68 -20.88 -12.44 24.57
N ALA A 69 -20.22 -12.79 23.45
CA ALA A 69 -19.43 -14.01 23.38
C ALA A 69 -18.22 -13.97 24.33
N VAL A 70 -17.49 -12.84 24.38
CA VAL A 70 -16.34 -12.68 25.30
C VAL A 70 -16.79 -12.81 26.74
N GLU A 71 -17.86 -12.12 27.14
CA GLU A 71 -18.40 -12.20 28.51
C GLU A 71 -18.86 -13.63 28.86
N PHE A 72 -19.43 -14.36 27.90
CA PHE A 72 -19.79 -15.76 28.08
C PHE A 72 -18.56 -16.64 28.34
N TYR A 73 -17.50 -16.50 27.54
CA TYR A 73 -16.27 -17.29 27.71
C TYR A 73 -15.56 -16.98 29.03
N GLU A 74 -15.57 -15.72 29.47
CA GLU A 74 -15.03 -15.31 30.78
C GLU A 74 -15.79 -15.98 31.93
N LYS A 75 -17.13 -15.96 31.88
CA LYS A 75 -17.96 -16.61 32.92
C LYS A 75 -17.89 -18.14 32.88
N ALA A 76 -17.68 -18.72 31.70
CA ALA A 76 -17.57 -20.15 31.51
C ALA A 76 -16.22 -20.73 31.98
N ASN A 77 -15.24 -19.89 32.39
CA ASN A 77 -13.92 -20.31 32.87
C ASN A 77 -13.27 -21.37 31.96
N VAL A 78 -13.35 -21.17 30.64
CA VAL A 78 -12.72 -22.07 29.67
C VAL A 78 -11.21 -21.90 29.79
N GLN A 79 -10.56 -22.80 30.51
CA GLN A 79 -9.11 -22.80 30.67
C GLN A 79 -8.46 -23.15 29.32
N PRO A 80 -7.49 -22.36 28.85
CA PRO A 80 -6.73 -22.71 27.65
C PRO A 80 -6.00 -24.03 27.91
N LEU A 81 -6.09 -24.98 26.97
CA LEU A 81 -5.36 -26.24 26.99
C LEU A 81 -3.85 -25.96 27.20
N GLU A 82 -3.29 -26.48 28.30
CA GLU A 82 -1.90 -26.23 28.72
C GLU A 82 -0.85 -26.92 27.83
N ASP A 83 -1.26 -27.83 26.94
CA ASP A 83 -0.36 -28.47 25.97
C ASP A 83 -0.07 -27.56 24.78
N LYS A 84 1.00 -26.76 24.86
CA LYS A 84 1.52 -26.00 23.71
C LYS A 84 2.85 -26.57 23.21
N PRO A 85 2.86 -27.35 22.12
CA PRO A 85 4.08 -27.56 21.35
C PRO A 85 4.16 -26.70 20.07
N GLN A 86 3.08 -26.03 19.62
CA GLN A 86 3.08 -25.31 18.34
C GLN A 86 2.26 -24.00 18.38
N GLN A 87 2.89 -22.89 18.03
CA GLN A 87 2.26 -21.58 17.90
C GLN A 87 1.76 -21.38 16.46
N LEU A 88 0.48 -21.05 16.27
CA LEU A 88 -0.06 -20.72 14.94
C LEU A 88 -0.25 -19.21 14.80
N ILE A 89 0.46 -18.59 13.86
CA ILE A 89 0.31 -17.18 13.51
C ILE A 89 -0.61 -17.07 12.29
N ILE A 90 -1.75 -16.41 12.47
CA ILE A 90 -2.69 -16.16 11.36
C ILE A 90 -2.46 -14.73 10.84
N ALA A 91 -1.94 -14.64 9.61
CA ALA A 91 -1.61 -13.39 8.94
C ALA A 91 -2.74 -12.95 8.01
N CYS A 92 -3.63 -12.09 8.52
CA CYS A 92 -4.74 -11.54 7.73
C CYS A 92 -4.32 -10.35 6.87
N SER A 93 -4.53 -10.44 5.56
CA SER A 93 -4.26 -9.37 4.59
C SER A 93 -5.36 -9.29 3.52
N SER A 94 -5.27 -8.30 2.63
CA SER A 94 -6.16 -8.19 1.48
C SER A 94 -5.46 -8.58 0.18
N ASP A 95 -6.22 -8.94 -0.85
CA ASP A 95 -5.67 -9.38 -2.13
C ASP A 95 -5.27 -8.19 -3.03
N ARG A 96 -5.87 -7.03 -2.78
CA ARG A 96 -5.65 -5.82 -3.58
C ARG A 96 -4.48 -4.99 -3.05
N GLY A 97 -3.75 -4.35 -3.95
CA GLY A 97 -2.65 -3.43 -3.63
C GLY A 97 -3.13 -2.00 -3.37
N LEU A 98 -2.17 -1.06 -3.29
CA LEU A 98 -2.40 0.39 -3.12
C LEU A 98 -3.09 0.78 -1.79
N CYS A 99 -2.93 -0.05 -0.75
CA CYS A 99 -3.47 0.17 0.60
C CYS A 99 -2.48 0.86 1.56
N GLY A 100 -1.45 1.52 1.03
CA GLY A 100 -0.38 2.13 1.84
C GLY A 100 0.49 1.09 2.56
N ALA A 101 0.85 1.38 3.81
CA ALA A 101 1.81 0.59 4.59
C ALA A 101 1.20 -0.57 5.40
N VAL A 102 -0.12 -0.82 5.31
CA VAL A 102 -0.82 -1.80 6.17
C VAL A 102 -0.21 -3.19 6.06
N HIS A 103 -0.13 -3.75 4.85
CA HIS A 103 0.42 -5.10 4.66
C HIS A 103 1.89 -5.20 5.07
N SER A 104 2.69 -4.18 4.73
CA SER A 104 4.12 -4.14 5.07
C SER A 104 4.35 -4.12 6.58
N ASN A 105 3.52 -3.39 7.34
CA ASN A 105 3.61 -3.35 8.79
C ASN A 105 3.21 -4.68 9.44
N ILE A 106 2.14 -5.32 8.96
CA ILE A 106 1.71 -6.65 9.43
C ILE A 106 2.84 -7.66 9.22
N CYS A 107 3.39 -7.73 8.00
CA CYS A 107 4.47 -8.66 7.70
C CYS A 107 5.77 -8.32 8.47
N LYS A 108 6.05 -7.04 8.74
CA LYS A 108 7.20 -6.64 9.57
C LYS A 108 7.04 -7.12 11.02
N HIS A 109 5.85 -6.99 11.61
CA HIS A 109 5.59 -7.50 12.96
C HIS A 109 5.68 -9.02 13.04
N ILE A 110 5.11 -9.74 12.07
CA ILE A 110 5.21 -11.21 12.02
C ILE A 110 6.68 -11.65 11.93
N LYS A 111 7.50 -10.95 11.13
CA LYS A 111 8.93 -11.24 11.03
C LYS A 111 9.69 -10.99 12.33
N ALA A 112 9.31 -9.95 13.09
CA ALA A 112 9.92 -9.68 14.40
C ALA A 112 9.56 -10.78 15.40
N LEU A 113 8.28 -11.18 15.47
CA LEU A 113 7.83 -12.28 16.33
C LEU A 113 8.54 -13.61 16.02
N LEU A 114 8.74 -13.91 14.74
CA LEU A 114 9.45 -15.13 14.32
C LEU A 114 10.96 -15.09 14.60
N ALA A 115 11.54 -13.89 14.67
CA ALA A 115 12.95 -13.73 15.01
C ALA A 115 13.20 -13.93 16.52
N ASP A 116 12.25 -13.52 17.36
CA ASP A 116 12.32 -13.66 18.82
C ASP A 116 11.96 -15.08 19.27
N ASP A 117 10.87 -15.66 18.76
CA ASP A 117 10.38 -17.01 19.09
C ASP A 117 10.61 -17.98 17.91
N SER A 118 11.83 -18.49 17.82
CA SER A 118 12.28 -19.43 16.78
C SER A 118 11.72 -20.86 16.91
N SER A 119 10.84 -21.12 17.88
CA SER A 119 10.27 -22.43 18.18
C SER A 119 8.98 -22.71 17.38
N ASN A 120 9.11 -23.46 16.29
CA ASN A 120 8.05 -24.25 15.64
C ASN A 120 6.70 -23.53 15.40
N ALA A 121 6.74 -22.24 15.04
CA ALA A 121 5.54 -21.47 14.74
C ALA A 121 5.05 -21.73 13.30
N ALA A 122 3.84 -22.26 13.14
CA ALA A 122 3.18 -22.36 11.84
C ALA A 122 2.58 -21.00 11.46
N ILE A 123 2.61 -20.64 10.17
CA ILE A 123 1.99 -19.40 9.67
C ILE A 123 0.89 -19.72 8.67
N LEU A 124 -0.34 -19.33 8.99
CA LEU A 124 -1.47 -19.36 8.07
C LEU A 124 -1.67 -17.96 7.46
N CYS A 125 -1.47 -17.84 6.15
CA CYS A 125 -1.67 -16.58 5.44
C CYS A 125 -3.09 -16.50 4.87
N ILE A 126 -3.84 -15.48 5.27
CA ILE A 126 -5.11 -15.12 4.64
C ILE A 126 -4.88 -13.91 3.74
N GLY A 127 -5.17 -14.08 2.45
CA GLY A 127 -5.00 -13.07 1.41
C GLY A 127 -3.64 -13.11 0.69
N ASP A 128 -3.63 -12.64 -0.55
CA ASP A 128 -2.47 -12.80 -1.45
C ASP A 128 -1.26 -11.97 -1.05
N LYS A 129 -1.45 -10.83 -0.37
CA LYS A 129 -0.35 -9.91 -0.06
C LYS A 129 0.53 -10.38 1.08
N SER A 130 -0.04 -10.95 2.14
CA SER A 130 0.76 -11.57 3.21
C SER A 130 1.52 -12.77 2.67
N ARG A 131 0.86 -13.63 1.86
CA ARG A 131 1.50 -14.77 1.18
C ARG A 131 2.69 -14.32 0.36
N ALA A 132 2.54 -13.33 -0.52
CA ALA A 132 3.63 -12.86 -1.37
C ALA A 132 4.83 -12.29 -0.57
N GLN A 133 4.59 -11.61 0.56
CA GLN A 133 5.65 -11.01 1.37
C GLN A 133 6.36 -11.99 2.32
N LEU A 134 5.66 -13.05 2.76
CA LEU A 134 6.15 -14.04 3.71
C LEU A 134 6.59 -15.36 3.05
N ALA A 135 6.24 -15.61 1.79
CA ALA A 135 6.59 -16.83 1.06
C ALA A 135 8.10 -17.14 1.01
N ARG A 136 8.96 -16.12 1.15
CA ARG A 136 10.43 -16.31 1.14
C ARG A 136 10.99 -16.82 2.48
N LEU A 137 10.21 -16.75 3.56
CA LEU A 137 10.69 -17.02 4.92
C LEU A 137 10.15 -18.32 5.51
N VAL A 138 9.09 -18.90 4.95
CA VAL A 138 8.38 -20.01 5.59
C VAL A 138 8.03 -21.09 4.57
N LEU A 139 8.26 -22.36 4.94
CA LEU A 139 7.68 -23.52 4.28
C LEU A 139 6.16 -23.44 4.44
N LEU A 140 5.47 -23.06 3.37
CA LEU A 140 4.02 -22.99 3.34
C LEU A 140 3.47 -24.39 3.66
N LEU A 141 2.94 -24.57 4.87
CA LEU A 141 1.98 -25.64 5.12
C LEU A 141 0.82 -25.38 4.17
N SER A 142 0.68 -26.32 3.26
CA SER A 142 -0.13 -26.28 2.06
C SER A 142 -1.56 -25.81 2.33
N SER A 143 -2.00 -24.87 1.51
CA SER A 143 -3.34 -24.79 0.91
C SER A 143 -4.46 -25.60 1.58
N VAL A 144 -5.37 -24.89 2.25
CA VAL A 144 -6.80 -25.18 2.16
C VAL A 144 -7.49 -23.92 1.65
#